data_AF-A0A9X8E4U4-F1
#
_entry.id   AF-A0A9X8E4U4-F1
#
_cell.length_a   1.000
_cell.length_b   1.000
_cell.length_c   1.000
_cell.angle_alpha   90.00
_cell.angle_beta   90.00
_cell.angle_gamma   90.00
#
_symmetry.space_group_name_H-M   'P 1'
#
loop_
_entity.id
_entity.type
_entity.pdbx_description
1 polymer ?
#
loop_
_entity_poly.entity_id
_entity_poly.type
_entity_poly.pdbx_seq_one_letter_code
_entity_poly.pdbx_strand_id
1 'polypeptide(L)'
;MSSAQFSETHLVTIRHMCSALGEQEAWSLIHALAPPAQLHLVESFARHGENARQDIAAQAQSLASERDAALQEVADLNARGRALEDTLHHTTARMSAQTASKPKQRAVKLEVPKYGGLASHQLLRWIKQVSRAADALNIDDDEIRVSFAMSHLTGRADDWAWGLTCEDGFAFANFDDFIEQLKAAFLPANSDFRYRAEYLSARQGKRSIR
;
A
#
# COMPACT_ATOMS: atom_id res chain seq x y z
N MET A 1 27.77 77.02 -7.66
CA MET A 1 27.21 76.33 -8.85
C MET A 1 25.70 76.46 -8.74
N SER A 2 25.02 77.00 -9.75
CA SER A 2 23.63 77.47 -9.59
C SER A 2 22.64 76.31 -9.58
N SER A 3 22.09 75.99 -8.40
CA SER A 3 21.03 75.00 -8.19
C SER A 3 19.65 75.48 -8.67
N ALA A 4 19.56 76.67 -9.28
CA ALA A 4 18.30 77.38 -9.53
C ALA A 4 17.33 76.69 -10.50
N GLN A 5 17.78 75.67 -11.24
CA GLN A 5 16.97 74.93 -12.21
C GLN A 5 16.36 73.62 -11.66
N PHE A 6 16.81 73.13 -10.50
CA PHE A 6 16.32 71.87 -9.92
C PHE A 6 15.31 72.16 -8.81
N SER A 7 14.16 71.48 -8.84
CA SER A 7 13.20 71.49 -7.73
C SER A 7 13.74 70.71 -6.53
N GLU A 8 13.08 70.85 -5.39
CA GLU A 8 13.38 70.07 -4.19
C GLU A 8 13.30 68.56 -4.42
N THR A 9 12.33 68.11 -5.23
CA THR A 9 12.20 66.71 -5.65
C THR A 9 13.39 66.25 -6.51
N HIS A 10 13.87 67.08 -7.42
CA HIS A 10 15.07 66.78 -8.22
C HIS A 10 16.31 66.68 -7.33
N LEU A 11 16.47 67.56 -6.34
CA LEU A 11 17.62 67.51 -5.42
C LEU A 11 17.61 66.25 -4.54
N VAL A 12 16.44 65.74 -4.15
CA VAL A 12 16.31 64.46 -3.45
C VAL A 12 16.75 63.31 -4.36
N THR A 13 16.27 63.28 -5.61
CA THR A 13 16.69 62.26 -6.59
C THR A 13 18.18 62.32 -6.88
N ILE A 14 18.77 63.51 -7.04
CA ILE A 14 20.20 63.67 -7.27
C ILE A 14 21.00 63.13 -6.08
N ARG A 15 20.51 63.31 -4.84
CA ARG A 15 21.14 62.71 -3.66
C ARG A 15 21.11 61.18 -3.70
N HIS A 16 20.01 60.59 -4.17
CA HIS A 16 19.93 59.15 -4.41
C HIS A 16 20.88 58.70 -5.53
N MET A 17 21.01 59.48 -6.60
CA MET A 17 22.00 59.23 -7.65
C MET A 17 23.42 59.25 -7.10
N CYS A 18 23.79 60.27 -6.30
CA CYS A 18 25.09 60.36 -5.64
C CYS A 18 25.34 59.17 -4.70
N SER A 19 24.33 58.71 -3.98
CA SER A 19 24.45 57.54 -3.10
C SER A 19 24.62 56.23 -3.87
N ALA A 20 24.07 56.13 -5.08
CA ALA A 20 24.11 54.90 -5.89
C ALA A 20 25.34 54.82 -6.80
N LEU A 21 25.77 55.96 -7.36
CA LEU A 21 26.82 56.06 -8.38
C LEU A 21 28.13 56.65 -7.85
N GLY A 22 28.10 57.32 -6.69
CA GLY A 22 29.17 58.20 -6.24
C GLY A 22 28.87 59.67 -6.53
N GLU A 23 29.23 60.57 -5.62
CA GLU A 23 28.89 62.00 -5.73
C GLU A 23 29.56 62.65 -6.95
N GLN A 24 30.81 62.29 -7.22
CA GLN A 24 31.58 62.84 -8.34
C GLN A 24 31.11 62.29 -9.69
N GLU A 25 30.82 60.99 -9.80
CA GLU A 25 30.21 60.41 -11.01
C GLU A 25 28.83 61.00 -11.29
N ALA A 26 27.97 61.11 -10.28
CA ALA A 26 26.59 61.59 -10.46
C ALA A 26 26.55 63.03 -11.00
N TRP A 27 27.33 63.95 -10.43
CA TRP A 27 27.40 65.32 -10.94
C TRP A 27 28.09 65.41 -12.30
N SER A 28 29.09 64.56 -12.58
CA SER A 28 29.74 64.53 -13.90
C SER A 28 28.76 64.13 -15.01
N LEU A 29 27.88 63.14 -14.74
CA LEU A 29 26.85 62.69 -15.68
C LEU A 29 25.78 63.75 -15.93
N ILE A 30 25.38 64.48 -14.88
CA ILE A 30 24.39 65.56 -15.00
C ILE A 30 24.99 66.73 -15.79
N HIS A 31 26.18 67.19 -15.45
CA HIS A 31 26.77 68.36 -16.09
C HIS A 31 27.29 68.12 -17.52
N ALA A 32 27.42 66.87 -17.96
CA ALA A 32 27.73 66.53 -19.34
C ALA A 32 26.59 66.85 -20.33
N LEU A 33 25.37 67.10 -19.84
CA LEU A 33 24.17 67.32 -20.65
C LEU A 33 23.75 68.80 -20.66
N ALA A 34 23.01 69.22 -21.70
CA ALA A 34 22.39 70.55 -21.74
C ALA A 34 21.23 70.66 -20.71
N PRO A 35 20.92 71.85 -20.17
CA PRO A 35 19.93 72.05 -19.10
C PRO A 35 18.59 71.29 -19.23
N PRO A 36 17.88 71.27 -20.38
CA PRO A 36 16.65 70.50 -20.50
C PRO A 36 16.86 68.97 -20.44
N ALA A 37 18.01 68.48 -20.91
CA ALA A 37 18.36 67.06 -20.84
C ALA A 37 18.79 66.62 -19.43
N GLN A 38 19.29 67.55 -18.59
CA GLN A 38 19.63 67.27 -17.19
C GLN A 38 18.39 66.91 -16.37
N LEU A 39 17.30 67.68 -16.52
CA LEU A 39 16.04 67.41 -15.84
C LEU A 39 15.46 66.06 -16.26
N HIS A 40 15.45 65.78 -17.57
CA HIS A 40 14.99 64.49 -18.08
C HIS A 40 15.81 63.31 -17.55
N LEU A 41 17.13 63.44 -17.42
CA LEU A 41 17.98 62.40 -16.81
C LEU A 41 17.56 62.12 -15.37
N VAL A 42 17.43 63.16 -14.54
CA VAL A 42 17.05 63.04 -13.13
C VAL A 42 15.64 62.44 -12.99
N GLU A 43 14.68 62.91 -13.78
CA GLU A 43 13.31 62.36 -13.80
C GLU A 43 13.28 60.89 -14.26
N SER A 44 14.09 60.53 -15.26
CA SER A 44 14.19 59.15 -15.73
C SER A 44 14.79 58.23 -14.66
N PHE A 45 15.80 58.71 -13.92
CA PHE A 45 16.39 57.98 -12.80
C PHE A 45 15.37 57.78 -11.67
N ALA A 46 14.63 58.84 -11.30
CA ALA A 46 13.55 58.74 -10.30
C ALA A 46 12.50 57.70 -10.70
N ARG A 47 12.05 57.75 -11.96
CA ARG A 47 11.04 56.81 -12.48
C ARG A 47 11.56 55.37 -12.50
N HIS A 48 12.80 55.17 -12.93
CA HIS A 48 13.41 53.84 -12.95
C HIS A 48 13.62 53.28 -11.53
N GLY A 49 14.04 54.12 -10.59
CA GLY A 49 14.18 53.75 -9.17
C GLY A 49 12.84 53.43 -8.51
N GLU A 50 11.77 54.17 -8.82
CA GLU A 50 10.41 53.86 -8.36
C GLU A 50 9.94 52.52 -8.92
N ASN A 51 10.07 52.30 -10.23
CA ASN A 51 9.68 51.05 -10.88
C ASN A 51 10.43 49.86 -10.27
N ALA A 52 11.76 49.95 -10.10
CA ALA A 52 12.55 48.89 -9.49
C ALA A 52 12.10 48.57 -8.05
N ARG A 53 11.71 49.59 -7.28
CA ARG A 53 11.19 49.38 -5.91
C ARG A 53 9.81 48.72 -5.92
N GLN A 54 8.96 49.09 -6.87
CA GLN A 54 7.64 48.47 -7.04
C GLN A 54 7.78 47.01 -7.48
N ASP A 55 8.72 46.70 -8.37
CA ASP A 55 9.03 45.33 -8.80
C ASP A 55 9.54 44.48 -7.62
N ILE A 56 10.47 45.02 -6.82
CA ILE A 56 10.97 44.34 -5.61
C ILE A 56 9.84 44.12 -4.60
N ALA A 57 8.97 45.11 -4.40
CA ALA A 57 7.84 45.00 -3.49
C ALA A 57 6.83 43.95 -3.96
N ALA A 58 6.52 43.92 -5.25
CA ALA A 58 5.64 42.93 -5.86
C ALA A 58 6.23 41.53 -5.75
N GLN A 59 7.53 41.37 -6.02
CA GLN A 59 8.21 40.08 -5.88
C GLN A 59 8.24 39.61 -4.41
N ALA A 60 8.50 40.51 -3.46
CA ALA A 60 8.46 40.19 -2.04
C ALA A 60 7.07 39.76 -1.57
N GLN A 61 6.00 40.39 -2.08
CA GLN A 61 4.62 40.01 -1.80
C GLN A 61 4.26 38.65 -2.41
N SER A 62 4.68 38.37 -3.65
CA SER A 62 4.51 37.05 -4.28
C SER A 62 5.16 35.95 -3.45
N LEU A 63 6.43 36.13 -3.09
CA LEU A 63 7.18 35.16 -2.28
C LEU A 63 6.57 34.96 -0.89
N ALA A 64 6.05 36.02 -0.26
CA ALA A 64 5.33 35.90 1.00
C ALA A 64 4.05 35.06 0.84
N SER A 65 3.29 35.28 -0.22
CA SER A 65 2.07 34.51 -0.49
C SER A 65 2.35 33.03 -0.81
N GLU A 66 3.40 32.76 -1.58
CA GLU A 66 3.85 31.40 -1.89
C GLU A 66 4.32 30.67 -0.63
N ARG A 67 5.08 31.35 0.24
CA ARG A 67 5.51 30.81 1.53
C ARG A 67 4.30 30.45 2.40
N ASP A 68 3.31 31.34 2.49
CA ASP A 68 2.14 31.11 3.33
C ASP A 68 1.27 29.96 2.78
N ALA A 69 1.15 29.83 1.46
CA ALA A 69 0.51 28.68 0.82
C ALA A 69 1.26 27.37 1.12
N ALA A 70 2.59 27.38 1.04
CA ALA A 70 3.41 26.21 1.36
C ALA A 70 3.30 25.79 2.83
N LEU A 71 3.26 26.75 3.77
CA LEU A 71 3.04 26.47 5.19
C LEU A 71 1.66 25.83 5.43
N GLN A 72 0.64 26.30 4.72
CA GLN A 72 -0.70 25.73 4.80
C GLN A 72 -0.73 24.28 4.26
N GLU A 73 -0.04 24.00 3.17
CA GLU A 73 0.09 22.65 2.61
C GLU A 73 0.80 21.70 3.59
N VAL A 74 1.90 22.16 4.20
CA VAL A 74 2.61 21.38 5.23
C VAL A 74 1.71 21.11 6.44
N ALA A 75 0.88 22.06 6.86
CA ALA A 75 -0.07 21.86 7.94
C ALA A 75 -1.14 20.80 7.59
N ASP A 76 -1.66 20.83 6.36
CA ASP A 76 -2.64 19.84 5.86
C ASP A 76 -2.02 18.44 5.78
N LEU A 77 -0.80 18.32 5.23
CA LEU A 77 -0.07 17.04 5.17
C LEU A 77 0.16 16.45 6.57
N ASN A 78 0.53 17.29 7.55
CA ASN A 78 0.68 16.85 8.93
C ASN A 78 -0.64 16.42 9.58
N ALA A 79 -1.76 17.08 9.24
CA ALA A 79 -3.09 16.66 9.71
C ALA A 79 -3.49 15.30 9.12
N ARG A 80 -3.23 15.08 7.82
CA ARG A 80 -3.47 13.80 7.15
C ARG A 80 -2.59 12.69 7.73
N GLY A 81 -1.32 12.97 8.01
CA GLY A 81 -0.40 12.03 8.66
C GLY A 81 -0.95 11.52 9.98
N ARG A 82 -1.38 12.43 10.87
CA ARG A 82 -1.98 12.06 12.16
C ARG A 82 -3.27 11.23 12.01
N ALA A 83 -4.14 11.59 11.06
CA ALA A 83 -5.37 10.84 10.82
C ALA A 83 -5.09 9.40 10.32
N LEU A 84 -4.04 9.20 9.51
CA LEU A 84 -3.61 7.88 9.07
C LEU A 84 -3.03 7.07 10.24
N GLU A 85 -2.22 7.69 11.10
CA GLU A 85 -1.68 7.05 12.31
C GLU A 85 -2.81 6.61 13.25
N ASP A 86 -3.81 7.47 13.50
CA ASP A 86 -4.98 7.12 14.32
C ASP A 86 -5.77 5.94 13.71
N THR A 87 -5.91 5.92 12.38
CA THR A 87 -6.57 4.82 11.66
C THR A 87 -5.77 3.53 11.79
N LEU A 88 -4.45 3.58 11.68
CA LEU A 88 -3.57 2.43 11.89
C LEU A 88 -3.63 1.91 13.32
N HIS A 89 -3.63 2.80 14.32
CA HIS A 89 -3.78 2.42 15.72
C HIS A 89 -5.14 1.77 15.98
N HIS A 90 -6.24 2.34 15.45
CA HIS A 90 -7.57 1.78 15.59
C HIS A 90 -7.70 0.40 14.93
N THR A 91 -7.21 0.25 13.70
CA THR A 91 -7.25 -1.02 12.97
C THR A 91 -6.38 -2.08 13.65
N THR A 92 -5.17 -1.72 14.09
CA THR A 92 -4.28 -2.63 14.83
C THR A 92 -4.91 -3.07 16.15
N ALA A 93 -5.47 -2.14 16.95
CA ALA A 93 -6.15 -2.47 18.19
C ALA A 93 -7.36 -3.38 17.96
N ARG A 94 -8.12 -3.14 16.88
CA ARG A 94 -9.25 -4.00 16.48
C ARG A 94 -8.79 -5.39 16.05
N MET A 95 -7.71 -5.51 15.28
CA MET A 95 -7.13 -6.79 14.89
C MET A 95 -6.59 -7.56 16.11
N SER A 96 -5.92 -6.89 17.04
CA SER A 96 -5.46 -7.49 18.30
C SER A 96 -6.63 -7.94 19.18
N ALA A 97 -7.71 -7.16 19.27
CA ALA A 97 -8.92 -7.58 19.99
C ALA A 97 -9.62 -8.78 19.30
N GLN A 98 -9.62 -8.83 17.96
CA GLN A 98 -10.15 -9.97 17.20
C GLN A 98 -9.29 -11.24 17.38
N THR A 99 -7.97 -11.14 17.42
CA THR A 99 -7.08 -12.28 17.67
C THR A 99 -7.09 -12.73 19.14
N ALA A 100 -7.29 -11.80 20.08
CA ALA A 100 -7.44 -12.12 21.50
C ALA A 100 -8.82 -12.72 21.85
N SER A 101 -9.86 -12.44 21.05
CA SER A 101 -11.23 -12.91 21.29
C SER A 101 -11.61 -14.21 20.58
N LYS A 102 -10.81 -14.72 19.63
CA LYS A 102 -10.94 -16.12 19.24
C LYS A 102 -10.49 -16.95 20.44
N PRO A 103 -11.38 -17.70 21.12
CA PRO A 103 -10.93 -18.63 22.12
C PRO A 103 -9.90 -19.53 21.43
N LYS A 104 -8.68 -19.62 21.97
CA LYS A 104 -7.67 -20.57 21.49
C LYS A 104 -8.26 -21.96 21.66
N GLN A 105 -9.01 -22.43 20.66
CA GLN A 105 -9.62 -23.74 20.67
C GLN A 105 -8.45 -24.70 20.79
N ARG A 106 -8.42 -25.47 21.88
CA ARG A 106 -7.34 -26.44 22.09
C ARG A 106 -7.32 -27.37 20.90
N ALA A 107 -6.18 -27.42 20.20
CA ALA A 107 -5.99 -28.36 19.12
C ALA A 107 -6.18 -29.79 19.67
N VAL A 108 -7.11 -30.54 19.07
CA VAL A 108 -7.38 -31.93 19.44
C VAL A 108 -6.81 -32.81 18.34
N LYS A 109 -5.83 -33.64 18.69
CA LYS A 109 -5.29 -34.64 17.77
C LYS A 109 -6.34 -35.74 17.58
N LEU A 110 -6.92 -35.79 16.38
CA LEU A 110 -7.76 -36.91 15.95
C LEU A 110 -6.89 -37.95 15.27
N GLU A 111 -7.16 -39.23 15.55
CA GLU A 111 -6.53 -40.34 14.83
C GLU A 111 -7.13 -40.45 13.42
N VAL A 112 -6.28 -40.36 12.40
CA VAL A 112 -6.66 -40.49 11.00
C VAL A 112 -6.05 -41.77 10.43
N PRO A 113 -6.87 -42.72 9.93
CA PRO A 113 -6.35 -43.94 9.33
C PRO A 113 -5.52 -43.62 8.09
N LYS A 114 -4.54 -44.46 7.76
CA LYS A 114 -3.77 -44.30 6.52
C LYS A 114 -4.60 -44.71 5.30
N TYR A 115 -4.43 -44.03 4.17
CA TYR A 115 -5.09 -44.40 2.91
C TYR A 115 -4.11 -44.94 1.87
N GLY A 116 -4.37 -46.18 1.43
CA GLY A 116 -3.47 -46.95 0.54
C GLY A 116 -3.76 -46.89 -0.96
N GLY A 117 -4.85 -46.21 -1.39
CA GLY A 117 -5.20 -46.11 -2.82
C GLY A 117 -6.01 -47.27 -3.43
N LEU A 118 -6.60 -48.17 -2.63
CA LEU A 118 -7.24 -49.40 -3.15
C LEU A 118 -8.79 -49.40 -3.15
N ALA A 119 -9.45 -48.85 -2.14
CA ALA A 119 -10.90 -48.92 -2.00
C ALA A 119 -11.55 -47.53 -2.10
N SER A 120 -12.46 -47.36 -3.06
CA SER A 120 -13.10 -46.08 -3.33
C SER A 120 -13.97 -45.59 -2.15
N HIS A 121 -14.65 -46.48 -1.41
CA HIS A 121 -15.53 -46.05 -0.30
C HIS A 121 -14.70 -45.54 0.88
N GLN A 122 -13.49 -46.08 0.99
CA GLN A 122 -12.54 -45.71 2.02
C GLN A 122 -11.95 -44.34 1.72
N LEU A 123 -11.81 -43.95 0.44
CA LEU A 123 -11.34 -42.61 0.06
C LEU A 123 -12.28 -41.50 0.54
N LEU A 124 -13.57 -41.55 0.20
CA LEU A 124 -14.52 -40.50 0.61
C LEU A 124 -14.64 -40.38 2.12
N ARG A 125 -14.56 -41.51 2.84
CA ARG A 125 -14.52 -41.53 4.30
C ARG A 125 -13.22 -40.93 4.83
N TRP A 126 -12.08 -41.32 4.27
CA TRP A 126 -10.76 -40.84 4.65
C TRP A 126 -10.63 -39.32 4.44
N ILE A 127 -11.08 -38.79 3.30
CA ILE A 127 -11.13 -37.34 3.03
C ILE A 127 -11.87 -36.62 4.16
N LYS A 128 -13.06 -37.09 4.54
CA LYS A 128 -13.81 -36.48 5.65
C LYS A 128 -13.07 -36.56 6.99
N GLN A 129 -12.36 -37.66 7.25
CA GLN A 129 -11.59 -37.85 8.49
C GLN A 129 -10.38 -36.92 8.55
N VAL A 130 -9.63 -36.79 7.44
CA VAL A 130 -8.43 -35.95 7.39
C VAL A 130 -8.79 -34.46 7.39
N SER A 131 -9.84 -34.05 6.68
CA SER A 131 -10.34 -32.66 6.73
C SER A 131 -10.74 -32.27 8.16
N ARG A 132 -11.50 -33.15 8.84
CA ARG A 132 -11.94 -32.92 10.22
C ARG A 132 -10.79 -32.93 11.22
N ALA A 133 -9.75 -33.74 10.99
CA ALA A 133 -8.55 -33.73 11.82
C ALA A 133 -7.73 -32.46 11.64
N ALA A 134 -7.61 -31.96 10.41
CA ALA A 134 -6.99 -30.65 10.15
C ALA A 134 -7.76 -29.51 10.83
N ASP A 135 -9.11 -29.52 10.75
CA ASP A 135 -9.97 -28.54 11.44
C ASP A 135 -9.77 -28.64 12.97
N ALA A 136 -9.74 -29.86 13.52
CA ALA A 136 -9.55 -30.08 14.96
C ALA A 136 -8.15 -29.68 15.45
N LEU A 137 -7.15 -29.69 14.57
CA LEU A 137 -5.81 -29.19 14.83
C LEU A 137 -5.64 -27.68 14.58
N ASN A 138 -6.69 -27.00 14.09
CA ASN A 138 -6.67 -25.60 13.65
C ASN A 138 -5.58 -25.31 12.60
N ILE A 139 -5.46 -26.20 11.60
CA ILE A 139 -4.56 -25.98 10.46
C ILE A 139 -5.29 -25.10 9.44
N ASP A 140 -5.04 -23.79 9.52
CA ASP A 140 -5.63 -22.79 8.62
C ASP A 140 -4.86 -22.62 7.31
N ASP A 141 -3.58 -22.96 7.30
CA ASP A 141 -2.70 -22.84 6.14
C ASP A 141 -2.87 -24.05 5.20
N ASP A 142 -3.18 -23.80 3.94
CA ASP A 142 -3.49 -24.84 2.96
C ASP A 142 -2.28 -25.72 2.63
N GLU A 143 -1.06 -25.19 2.62
CA GLU A 143 0.16 -25.95 2.36
C GLU A 143 0.44 -26.92 3.50
N ILE A 144 0.28 -26.47 4.75
CA ILE A 144 0.36 -27.33 5.93
C ILE A 144 -0.76 -28.37 5.92
N ARG A 145 -1.96 -28.00 5.47
CA ARG A 145 -3.12 -28.90 5.40
C ARG A 145 -2.92 -30.01 4.37
N VAL A 146 -2.35 -29.69 3.21
CA VAL A 146 -1.96 -30.66 2.18
C VAL A 146 -0.85 -31.57 2.70
N SER A 147 0.21 -31.01 3.30
CA SER A 147 1.32 -31.78 3.88
C SER A 147 0.83 -32.75 4.96
N PHE A 148 -0.08 -32.28 5.83
CA PHE A 148 -0.74 -33.10 6.83
C PHE A 148 -1.49 -34.26 6.17
N ALA A 149 -2.30 -34.01 5.14
CA ALA A 149 -3.05 -35.05 4.47
C ALA A 149 -2.16 -36.06 3.73
N MET A 150 -1.13 -35.58 3.03
CA MET A 150 -0.11 -36.42 2.38
C MET A 150 0.58 -37.33 3.40
N SER A 151 0.89 -36.83 4.61
CA SER A 151 1.49 -37.66 5.66
C SER A 151 0.62 -38.85 6.05
N HIS A 152 -0.69 -38.82 5.78
CA HIS A 152 -1.65 -39.90 6.04
C HIS A 152 -1.91 -40.80 4.80
N LEU A 153 -1.20 -40.60 3.70
CA LEU A 153 -1.19 -41.50 2.56
C LEU A 153 -0.18 -42.65 2.77
N THR A 154 -0.36 -43.72 2.02
CA THR A 154 0.54 -44.88 1.99
C THR A 154 0.39 -45.61 0.66
N GLY A 155 1.39 -46.42 0.29
CA GLY A 155 1.37 -47.23 -0.92
C GLY A 155 1.14 -46.38 -2.17
N ARG A 156 0.24 -46.81 -3.05
CA ARG A 156 0.01 -46.15 -4.34
C ARG A 156 -0.43 -44.69 -4.21
N ALA A 157 -1.18 -44.34 -3.15
CA ALA A 157 -1.61 -42.97 -2.94
C ALA A 157 -0.46 -42.04 -2.55
N ASP A 158 0.50 -42.56 -1.78
CA ASP A 158 1.72 -41.82 -1.40
C ASP A 158 2.64 -41.64 -2.62
N ASP A 159 2.88 -42.72 -3.39
CA ASP A 159 3.68 -42.67 -4.62
C ASP A 159 3.10 -41.67 -5.64
N TRP A 160 1.77 -41.65 -5.80
CA TRP A 160 1.07 -40.71 -6.66
C TRP A 160 1.27 -39.25 -6.20
N ALA A 161 1.09 -38.98 -4.91
CA ALA A 161 1.19 -37.63 -4.37
C ALA A 161 2.63 -37.10 -4.50
N TRP A 162 3.63 -37.93 -4.18
CA TRP A 162 5.04 -37.56 -4.33
C TRP A 162 5.45 -37.37 -5.79
N GLY A 163 4.94 -38.21 -6.71
CA GLY A 163 5.16 -38.08 -8.14
C GLY A 163 4.76 -36.70 -8.68
N LEU A 164 3.59 -36.20 -8.29
CA LEU A 164 3.12 -34.86 -8.68
C LEU A 164 3.99 -33.74 -8.09
N THR A 165 4.34 -33.82 -6.81
CA THR A 165 5.20 -32.80 -6.15
C THR A 165 6.65 -32.78 -6.63
N CYS A 166 7.16 -33.86 -7.23
CA CYS A 166 8.52 -33.88 -7.77
C CYS A 166 8.61 -33.24 -9.16
N GLU A 167 7.50 -33.21 -9.90
CA GLU A 167 7.43 -32.65 -11.27
C GLU A 167 7.12 -31.14 -11.25
N ASP A 168 6.25 -30.69 -10.35
CA ASP A 168 5.89 -29.28 -10.19
C ASP A 168 6.17 -28.78 -8.76
N GLY A 169 6.92 -27.68 -8.65
CA GLY A 169 7.23 -27.03 -7.36
C GLY A 169 6.00 -26.51 -6.61
N PHE A 170 4.82 -26.53 -7.25
CA PHE A 170 3.50 -26.22 -6.68
C PHE A 170 2.44 -27.19 -7.24
N ALA A 171 2.55 -28.48 -6.91
CA ALA A 171 1.64 -29.52 -7.44
C ALA A 171 0.16 -29.36 -7.06
N PHE A 172 -0.14 -28.66 -5.97
CA PHE A 172 -1.51 -28.42 -5.50
C PHE A 172 -1.72 -26.94 -5.19
N ALA A 173 -2.74 -26.32 -5.78
CA ALA A 173 -3.00 -24.89 -5.61
C ALA A 173 -3.54 -24.53 -4.21
N ASN A 174 -4.29 -25.45 -3.60
CA ASN A 174 -4.83 -25.36 -2.24
C ASN A 174 -5.34 -26.75 -1.79
N PHE A 175 -5.86 -26.85 -0.58
CA PHE A 175 -6.34 -28.13 -0.04
C PHE A 175 -7.50 -28.74 -0.83
N ASP A 176 -8.43 -27.92 -1.34
CA ASP A 176 -9.57 -28.42 -2.12
C ASP A 176 -9.11 -28.98 -3.48
N ASP A 177 -8.16 -28.31 -4.13
CA ASP A 177 -7.53 -28.79 -5.36
C ASP A 177 -6.84 -30.15 -5.15
N PHE A 178 -6.07 -30.31 -4.07
CA PHE A 178 -5.51 -31.61 -3.68
C PHE A 178 -6.58 -32.69 -3.54
N ILE A 179 -7.71 -32.38 -2.88
CA ILE A 179 -8.82 -33.33 -2.70
C ILE A 179 -9.48 -33.68 -4.03
N GLU A 180 -9.68 -32.72 -4.94
CA GLU A 180 -10.26 -32.98 -6.26
C GLU A 180 -9.34 -33.82 -7.15
N GLN A 181 -8.04 -33.53 -7.17
CA GLN A 181 -7.06 -34.34 -7.89
C GLN A 181 -7.00 -35.78 -7.33
N LEU A 182 -7.01 -35.93 -5.99
CA LEU A 182 -7.01 -37.24 -5.33
C LEU A 182 -8.28 -38.04 -5.67
N LYS A 183 -9.45 -37.39 -5.69
CA LYS A 183 -10.70 -38.01 -6.14
C LYS A 183 -10.61 -38.45 -7.60
N ALA A 184 -10.09 -37.60 -8.48
CA ALA A 184 -9.95 -37.91 -9.90
C ALA A 184 -9.02 -39.13 -10.14
N ALA A 185 -7.95 -39.25 -9.36
CA ALA A 185 -7.00 -40.35 -9.49
C ALA A 185 -7.52 -41.69 -8.95
N PHE A 186 -8.30 -41.68 -7.85
CA PHE A 186 -8.63 -42.90 -7.09
C PHE A 186 -10.12 -43.25 -7.01
N LEU A 187 -11.04 -42.39 -7.47
CA LEU A 187 -12.45 -42.77 -7.63
C LEU A 187 -12.69 -43.40 -9.01
N PRO A 188 -13.31 -44.59 -9.07
CA PRO A 188 -13.81 -45.12 -10.33
C PRO A 188 -14.87 -44.20 -10.94
N ALA A 189 -14.95 -44.18 -12.27
CA ALA A 189 -16.10 -43.61 -12.97
C ALA A 189 -17.41 -44.23 -12.41
N ASN A 190 -18.41 -43.38 -12.18
CA ASN A 190 -19.71 -43.75 -11.61
C ASN A 190 -19.67 -44.28 -10.16
N SER A 191 -18.70 -43.87 -9.35
CA SER A 191 -18.59 -44.26 -7.93
C SER A 191 -19.89 -44.06 -7.13
N ASP A 192 -20.63 -42.97 -7.36
CA ASP A 192 -21.91 -42.70 -6.72
C ASP A 192 -22.98 -43.77 -7.06
N PHE A 193 -23.08 -44.16 -8.33
CA PHE A 193 -23.99 -45.23 -8.77
C PHE A 193 -23.60 -46.57 -8.13
N ARG A 194 -22.29 -46.87 -8.05
CA ARG A 194 -21.79 -48.11 -7.45
C ARG A 194 -22.13 -48.21 -5.96
N TYR A 195 -21.98 -47.13 -5.19
CA TYR A 195 -22.39 -47.15 -3.78
C TYR A 195 -23.88 -47.32 -3.60
N ARG A 196 -24.69 -46.62 -4.41
CA ARG A 196 -26.14 -46.77 -4.34
C ARG A 196 -26.56 -48.19 -4.66
N ALA A 197 -25.98 -48.80 -5.70
CA ALA A 197 -26.25 -50.19 -6.04
C ALA A 197 -25.84 -51.15 -4.92
N GLU A 198 -24.65 -50.99 -4.33
CA GLU A 198 -24.17 -51.81 -3.22
C GLU A 198 -25.05 -51.67 -1.98
N TYR A 199 -25.41 -50.44 -1.61
CA TYR A 199 -26.32 -50.15 -0.49
C TYR A 199 -27.70 -50.77 -0.71
N LEU A 200 -28.26 -50.65 -1.91
CA LEU A 200 -29.56 -51.27 -2.25
C LEU A 200 -29.49 -52.80 -2.28
N SER A 201 -28.33 -53.37 -2.59
CA SER A 201 -28.13 -54.82 -2.55
C SER A 201 -27.96 -55.37 -1.13
N ALA A 202 -27.62 -54.52 -0.15
CA ALA A 202 -27.41 -54.93 1.23
C ALA A 202 -28.74 -55.36 1.87
N ARG A 203 -28.82 -56.61 2.33
CA ARG A 203 -29.99 -57.13 3.05
C ARG A 203 -29.75 -57.06 4.55
N GLN A 204 -30.74 -56.56 5.29
CA GLN A 204 -30.71 -56.59 6.75
C GLN A 204 -30.64 -58.04 7.24
N GLY A 205 -29.65 -58.36 8.06
CA GLY A 205 -29.55 -59.68 8.72
C GLY A 205 -30.70 -59.92 9.70
N LYS A 206 -30.90 -61.18 10.13
CA LYS A 206 -31.92 -61.51 11.14
C LYS A 206 -31.54 -60.87 12.48
N ARG A 207 -32.44 -60.07 13.05
CA ARG A 207 -32.31 -59.51 14.39
C ARG A 207 -32.48 -60.62 15.43
N SER A 208 -31.45 -60.90 16.22
CA SER A 208 -31.62 -61.67 17.46
C SER A 208 -32.10 -60.72 18.55
N ILE A 209 -33.23 -61.06 19.17
CA ILE A 209 -33.71 -60.42 20.38
C ILE A 209 -33.23 -61.32 21.52
N ARG A 210 -32.45 -60.74 22.44
CA ARG A 210 -31.94 -61.42 23.63
C ARG A 210 -32.75 -61.00 24.84
#